data_AF-A0A6J3HG99-F1
#
_entry.id   AF-A0A6J3HG99-F1
#
_cell.length_a   1.000
_cell.length_b   1.000
_cell.length_c   1.000
_cell.angle_alpha   90.00
_cell.angle_beta   90.00
_cell.angle_gamma   90.00
#
_symmetry.space_group_name_H-M   'P 1'
#
loop_
_entity.id
_entity.type
_entity.pdbx_description
1 polymer ?
#
loop_
_entity_poly.entity_id
_entity_poly.type
_entity_poly.pdbx_seq_one_letter_code
_entity_poly.pdbx_strand_id
1 'polypeptide(L)'
;HPRFCPSQQWALYLFLVKCIISISTFLLLCLIVAFHAKEVQLFMTDNGLRDWRVALTGRQAAQILLELAVCGLHPAPVGGPLCAQGSGSPLTSPQPWPGFLSQGEALLSLAMLLRLYLVPRAVLLRSGVLLNASYRSIGALNQVRFRHWFVAKLYMNTHPGRLLLGLTLGLWLTTAWVLSVAERQAVNATGHLSDTLWLIPITFLTIGYGDVVPGTMWGKIVCLCTGVMVSTTLLGTDPYPKLVILGPQEAMEAAHALTDSA
;
A
#
# COMPACT_ATOMS: atom_id res chain seq x y z
N HIS A 1 -39.71 -11.32 29.59
CA HIS A 1 -38.39 -11.69 29.04
C HIS A 1 -38.25 -11.13 27.63
N PRO A 2 -37.43 -10.10 27.39
CA PRO A 2 -37.15 -9.70 26.02
C PRO A 2 -36.22 -10.75 25.39
N ARG A 3 -36.57 -11.20 24.18
CA ARG A 3 -35.79 -12.14 23.39
C ARG A 3 -34.50 -11.45 22.95
N PHE A 4 -33.37 -11.83 23.52
CA PHE A 4 -32.07 -11.49 22.96
C PHE A 4 -31.93 -12.18 21.61
N CYS A 5 -31.97 -11.41 20.52
CA CYS A 5 -31.56 -11.89 19.21
C CYS A 5 -30.04 -12.18 19.24
N PRO A 6 -29.57 -13.37 18.84
CA PRO A 6 -28.13 -13.67 18.78
C PRO A 6 -27.36 -12.79 17.77
N SER A 7 -28.06 -12.03 16.93
CA SER A 7 -27.48 -11.06 15.98
C SER A 7 -27.01 -9.74 16.62
N GLN A 8 -27.45 -9.41 17.85
CA GLN A 8 -27.16 -8.11 18.45
C GLN A 8 -25.71 -7.97 18.93
N GLN A 9 -25.10 -9.07 19.38
CA GLN A 9 -23.73 -9.07 19.88
C GLN A 9 -22.72 -8.77 18.76
N TRP A 10 -22.87 -9.43 17.60
CA TRP A 10 -22.03 -9.20 16.42
C TRP A 10 -22.24 -7.82 15.79
N ALA A 11 -23.45 -7.29 15.82
CA ALA A 11 -23.74 -5.95 15.31
C ALA A 11 -22.99 -4.85 16.09
N LEU A 12 -22.89 -4.97 17.42
CA LEU A 12 -22.14 -4.03 18.26
C LEU A 12 -20.63 -4.11 17.99
N TYR A 13 -20.09 -5.32 17.82
CA TYR A 13 -18.68 -5.50 17.45
C TYR A 13 -18.37 -4.90 16.07
N LEU A 14 -19.20 -5.15 15.04
CA LEU A 14 -18.99 -4.58 13.71
C LEU A 14 -19.06 -3.05 13.72
N PHE A 15 -19.99 -2.47 14.47
CA PHE A 15 -20.08 -1.02 14.65
C PHE A 15 -18.84 -0.45 15.34
N LEU A 16 -18.39 -1.08 16.42
CA LEU A 16 -17.20 -0.65 17.17
C LEU A 16 -15.95 -0.73 16.29
N VAL A 17 -15.79 -1.77 15.48
CA VAL A 17 -14.68 -1.89 14.52
C VAL A 17 -14.74 -0.78 13.46
N LYS A 18 -15.92 -0.49 12.89
CA LYS A 18 -16.09 0.64 11.93
C LYS A 18 -15.72 1.99 12.59
N CYS A 19 -16.07 2.20 13.85
CA CYS A 19 -15.70 3.40 14.61
C CYS A 19 -14.19 3.50 14.85
N ILE A 20 -13.53 2.41 15.28
CA ILE A 20 -12.06 2.38 15.45
C ILE A 20 -11.36 2.68 14.13
N ILE A 21 -11.85 2.10 13.04
CA ILE A 21 -11.34 2.36 11.69
C ILE A 21 -11.46 3.86 11.39
N SER A 22 -12.62 4.47 11.61
CA SER A 22 -12.83 5.90 11.36
C SER A 22 -11.91 6.79 12.21
N ILE A 23 -11.77 6.51 13.51
CA ILE A 23 -10.86 7.24 14.40
C ILE A 23 -9.40 7.11 13.91
N SER A 24 -8.97 5.90 13.55
CA SER A 24 -7.62 5.67 13.03
C SER A 24 -7.36 6.42 11.73
N THR A 25 -8.36 6.54 10.86
CA THR A 25 -8.24 7.31 9.61
C THR A 25 -8.14 8.80 9.85
N PHE A 26 -8.91 9.32 10.80
CA PHE A 26 -8.83 10.72 11.17
C PHE A 26 -7.44 11.05 11.72
N LEU A 27 -6.91 10.23 12.63
CA LEU A 27 -5.55 10.38 13.14
C LEU A 27 -4.51 10.30 12.02
N LEU A 28 -4.65 9.36 11.08
CA LEU A 28 -3.76 9.26 9.92
C LEU A 28 -3.78 10.52 9.05
N LEU A 29 -4.97 11.08 8.77
CA LEU A 29 -5.11 12.31 8.00
C LEU A 29 -4.45 13.50 8.73
N CYS A 30 -4.64 13.62 10.05
CA CYS A 30 -3.95 14.63 10.86
C CYS A 30 -2.43 14.49 10.78
N LEU A 31 -1.90 13.26 10.84
CA LEU A 31 -0.47 13.00 10.71
C LEU A 31 0.07 13.35 9.32
N ILE A 32 -0.67 13.08 8.25
CA ILE A 32 -0.29 13.46 6.88
C ILE A 32 -0.23 14.98 6.74
N VAL A 33 -1.21 15.71 7.28
CA VAL A 33 -1.20 17.19 7.27
C VAL A 33 -0.02 17.72 8.09
N ALA A 34 0.22 17.18 9.29
CA ALA A 34 1.36 17.57 10.12
C ALA A 34 2.70 17.30 9.42
N PHE A 35 2.80 16.19 8.68
CA PHE A 35 3.98 15.85 7.88
C PHE A 35 4.24 16.91 6.81
N HIS A 36 3.23 17.24 6.00
CA HIS A 36 3.36 18.25 4.94
C HIS A 36 3.62 19.65 5.50
N ALA A 37 3.07 19.98 6.66
CA ALA A 37 3.40 21.23 7.36
C ALA A 37 4.89 21.30 7.74
N LYS A 38 5.48 20.19 8.20
CA LYS A 38 6.92 20.12 8.48
C LYS A 38 7.78 20.17 7.23
N GLU A 39 7.34 19.56 6.14
CA GLU A 39 8.01 19.64 4.85
C GLU A 39 8.05 21.08 4.30
N VAL A 40 6.92 21.79 4.37
CA VAL A 40 6.86 23.22 3.99
C VAL A 40 7.71 24.09 4.93
N GLN A 41 7.69 23.82 6.24
CA GLN A 41 8.51 24.53 7.21
C GLN A 41 10.02 24.34 6.94
N LEU A 42 10.43 23.12 6.57
CA LEU A 42 11.81 22.82 6.17
C LEU A 42 12.19 23.62 4.92
N PHE A 43 11.33 23.63 3.90
CA PHE A 43 11.55 24.38 2.67
C PHE A 43 11.64 25.89 2.91
N MET A 44 10.81 26.44 3.80
CA MET A 44 10.89 27.84 4.20
C MET A 44 12.21 28.17 4.89
N THR A 45 12.66 27.29 5.78
CA THR A 45 13.92 27.47 6.53
C THR A 45 15.13 27.39 5.61
N ASP A 46 15.15 26.44 4.68
CA ASP A 46 16.25 26.26 3.71
C ASP A 46 16.36 27.46 2.74
N ASN A 47 15.26 28.18 2.45
CA ASN A 47 15.23 29.33 1.53
C ASN A 47 15.12 30.71 2.24
N GLY A 48 15.05 30.75 3.58
CA GLY A 48 14.86 32.00 4.33
C GLY A 48 13.51 32.70 4.09
N LEU A 49 12.49 31.97 3.66
CA LEU A 49 11.14 32.51 3.39
C LEU A 49 10.36 32.69 4.70
N ARG A 50 9.66 33.82 4.85
CA ARG A 50 8.79 34.10 6.02
C ARG A 50 7.33 33.72 5.78
N ASP A 51 6.88 33.72 4.52
CA ASP A 51 5.50 33.44 4.14
C ASP A 51 5.34 32.02 3.55
N TRP A 52 4.52 31.20 4.21
CA TRP A 52 4.23 29.82 3.77
C TRP A 52 3.49 29.77 2.43
N ARG A 53 2.74 30.83 2.09
CA ARG A 53 1.98 30.92 0.83
C ARG A 53 2.89 30.94 -0.39
N VAL A 54 4.10 31.51 -0.26
CA VAL A 54 5.11 31.55 -1.32
C VAL A 54 5.84 30.21 -1.43
N ALA A 55 5.98 29.51 -0.30
CA ALA A 55 6.57 28.17 -0.26
C ALA A 55 5.66 27.07 -0.83
N LEU A 56 4.34 27.22 -0.77
CA LEU A 56 3.39 26.21 -1.21
C LEU A 56 3.06 26.33 -2.70
N THR A 57 3.52 25.37 -3.50
CA THR A 57 3.21 25.31 -4.94
C THR A 57 1.82 24.70 -5.16
N GLY A 58 1.05 25.19 -6.15
CA GLY A 58 -0.27 24.63 -6.48
C GLY A 58 -0.25 23.13 -6.81
N ARG A 59 0.81 22.64 -7.46
CA ARG A 59 1.02 21.20 -7.71
C ARG A 59 1.20 20.40 -6.41
N GLN A 60 1.93 20.93 -5.43
CA GLN A 60 2.09 20.28 -4.13
C GLN A 60 0.77 20.26 -3.38
N ALA A 61 0.01 21.37 -3.39
CA ALA A 61 -1.32 21.42 -2.79
C ALA A 61 -2.27 20.38 -3.41
N ALA A 62 -2.26 20.23 -4.75
CA ALA A 62 -3.05 19.20 -5.43
C ALA A 62 -2.63 17.77 -5.04
N GLN A 63 -1.32 17.51 -4.88
CA GLN A 63 -0.82 16.23 -4.40
C GLN A 63 -1.25 15.94 -2.95
N ILE A 64 -1.20 16.95 -2.07
CA ILE A 64 -1.67 16.85 -0.69
C ILE A 64 -3.17 16.52 -0.66
N LEU A 65 -3.99 17.22 -1.46
CA LEU A 65 -5.42 16.96 -1.55
C LEU A 65 -5.73 15.55 -2.07
N LEU A 66 -5.02 15.10 -3.10
CA LEU A 66 -5.15 13.74 -3.62
C LEU A 66 -4.76 12.70 -2.56
N GLU A 67 -3.68 12.96 -1.82
CA GLU A 67 -3.23 12.09 -0.74
C GLU A 67 -4.26 11.98 0.39
N LEU A 68 -4.82 13.11 0.82
CA LEU A 68 -5.91 13.13 1.80
C LEU A 68 -7.16 12.41 1.29
N ALA A 69 -7.54 12.59 0.02
CA ALA A 69 -8.69 11.93 -0.56
C ALA A 69 -8.51 10.41 -0.58
N VAL A 70 -7.33 9.94 -1.00
CA VAL A 70 -6.96 8.52 -1.01
C VAL A 70 -6.98 7.92 0.40
N CYS A 71 -6.42 8.61 1.39
CA CYS A 71 -6.40 8.13 2.78
C CYS A 71 -7.76 8.23 3.48
N GLY A 72 -8.61 9.17 3.04
CA GLY A 72 -9.94 9.40 3.59
C GLY A 72 -10.96 8.33 3.20
N LEU A 73 -10.70 7.55 2.15
CA LEU A 73 -11.54 6.43 1.75
C LEU A 73 -11.54 5.36 2.86
N HIS A 74 -12.67 5.23 3.55
CA HIS A 74 -12.94 4.18 4.53
C HIS A 74 -14.44 3.89 4.66
N PRO A 75 -14.85 2.65 4.99
CA PRO A 75 -16.25 2.33 5.28
C PRO A 75 -16.66 3.02 6.57
N ALA A 76 -17.11 4.27 6.43
CA ALA A 76 -17.67 5.05 7.51
C ALA A 76 -18.96 4.37 8.01
N PRO A 77 -19.24 4.39 9.32
CA PRO A 77 -20.48 3.87 9.87
C PRO A 77 -21.67 4.78 9.51
N VAL A 78 -22.05 4.81 8.23
CA VAL A 78 -23.22 5.55 7.74
C VAL A 78 -24.42 4.62 7.85
N GLY A 79 -25.00 4.61 9.06
CA GLY A 79 -26.12 3.76 9.42
C GLY A 79 -25.95 3.25 10.84
N GLY A 80 -26.82 3.68 11.75
CA GLY A 80 -26.89 3.09 13.08
C GLY A 80 -27.20 1.60 13.01
N PRO A 81 -27.04 0.84 14.12
CA PRO A 81 -27.40 -0.58 14.15
C PRO A 81 -28.80 -0.76 13.56
N LEU A 82 -28.91 -1.68 12.59
CA LEU A 82 -30.10 -1.95 11.77
C LEU A 82 -31.41 -2.13 12.57
N CYS A 83 -31.32 -2.32 13.88
CA CYS A 83 -32.45 -2.40 14.80
C CYS A 83 -33.11 -1.05 15.15
N ALA A 84 -32.50 0.10 14.83
CA ALA A 84 -33.09 1.42 15.12
C ALA A 84 -33.98 1.98 13.99
N GLN A 85 -33.98 1.35 12.80
CA GLN A 85 -34.76 1.77 11.64
C GLN A 85 -36.02 0.88 11.44
N GLY A 86 -36.52 0.28 12.53
CA GLY A 86 -37.74 -0.51 12.57
C GLY A 86 -38.97 0.33 12.89
N SER A 87 -39.30 1.31 12.06
CA SER A 87 -40.62 1.96 12.07
C SER A 87 -40.97 2.42 10.65
N GLY A 88 -41.50 1.49 9.85
CA GLY A 88 -42.39 1.88 8.75
C GLY A 88 -41.97 1.56 7.30
N SER A 89 -41.55 0.33 6.98
CA SER A 89 -41.67 -0.12 5.58
C SER A 89 -42.00 -1.62 5.49
N PRO A 90 -43.09 -2.02 4.81
CA PRO A 90 -43.52 -3.41 4.71
C PRO A 90 -42.66 -4.20 3.73
N LEU A 91 -42.43 -5.47 4.07
CA LEU A 91 -41.62 -6.42 3.31
C LEU A 91 -42.24 -6.72 1.93
N THR A 92 -41.43 -6.63 0.87
CA THR A 92 -41.68 -7.38 -0.38
C THR A 92 -40.38 -7.59 -1.19
N SER A 93 -39.50 -8.49 -0.74
CA SER A 93 -38.76 -9.40 -1.63
C SER A 93 -38.03 -10.46 -0.79
N PRO A 94 -37.93 -11.72 -1.24
CA PRO A 94 -37.06 -12.71 -0.60
C PRO A 94 -35.62 -12.33 -0.92
N GLN A 95 -34.97 -11.58 -0.01
CA GLN A 95 -33.57 -11.23 -0.14
C GLN A 95 -32.71 -12.51 0.01
N PRO A 96 -31.91 -12.88 -1.01
CA PRO A 96 -31.08 -14.07 -0.96
C PRO A 96 -29.87 -13.79 -0.08
N TRP A 97 -29.95 -14.24 1.19
CA TRP A 97 -28.89 -14.17 2.21
C TRP A 97 -28.41 -12.74 2.56
N PRO A 98 -28.15 -12.42 3.84
CA PRO A 98 -27.53 -11.15 4.18
C PRO A 98 -26.08 -11.17 3.70
N GLY A 99 -25.83 -10.68 2.48
CA GLY A 99 -24.48 -10.47 1.96
C GLY A 99 -23.67 -9.64 2.95
N PHE A 100 -22.55 -10.19 3.42
CA PHE A 100 -21.77 -9.68 4.56
C PHE A 100 -21.18 -8.27 4.33
N LEU A 101 -21.11 -7.82 3.07
CA LEU A 101 -20.67 -6.49 2.64
C LEU A 101 -21.44 -6.07 1.38
N SER A 102 -21.95 -4.83 1.34
CA SER A 102 -22.43 -4.23 0.09
C SER A 102 -21.25 -4.05 -0.89
N GLN A 103 -21.51 -4.14 -2.20
CA GLN A 103 -20.48 -3.97 -3.24
C GLN A 103 -19.65 -2.68 -3.04
N GLY A 104 -20.29 -1.61 -2.57
CA GLY A 104 -19.61 -0.35 -2.23
C GLY A 104 -18.72 -0.44 -1.00
N GLU A 105 -19.14 -1.14 0.05
CA GLU A 105 -18.32 -1.35 1.26
C GLU A 105 -17.13 -2.27 0.98
N ALA A 106 -17.29 -3.27 0.12
CA ALA A 106 -16.21 -4.13 -0.32
C ALA A 106 -15.13 -3.32 -1.08
N LEU A 107 -15.52 -2.47 -2.03
CA LEU A 107 -14.59 -1.59 -2.74
C LEU A 107 -13.90 -0.59 -1.80
N LEU A 108 -14.63 0.00 -0.85
CA LEU A 108 -14.04 0.88 0.17
C LEU A 108 -13.06 0.14 1.09
N SER A 109 -13.35 -1.12 1.40
CA SER A 109 -12.44 -1.97 2.18
C SER A 109 -11.18 -2.33 1.41
N LEU A 110 -11.27 -2.54 0.08
CA LEU A 110 -10.11 -2.73 -0.79
C LEU A 110 -9.32 -1.43 -0.96
N ALA A 111 -9.99 -0.28 -1.01
CA ALA A 111 -9.35 1.04 -1.06
C ALA A 111 -8.45 1.32 0.16
N MET A 112 -8.67 0.65 1.30
CA MET A 112 -7.75 0.69 2.44
C MET A 112 -6.33 0.23 2.08
N LEU A 113 -6.19 -0.72 1.14
CA LEU A 113 -4.88 -1.22 0.69
C LEU A 113 -4.10 -0.15 -0.06
N LEU A 114 -4.77 0.86 -0.62
CA LEU A 114 -4.10 1.96 -1.28
C LEU A 114 -3.15 2.68 -0.32
N ARG A 115 -3.46 2.70 0.99
CA ARG A 115 -2.60 3.27 2.06
C ARG A 115 -1.22 2.64 2.17
N LEU A 116 -0.97 1.49 1.51
CA LEU A 116 0.37 0.90 1.44
C LEU A 116 1.40 1.86 0.79
N TYR A 117 0.95 2.89 0.05
CA TYR A 117 1.82 3.95 -0.47
C TYR A 117 2.60 4.72 0.63
N LEU A 118 2.09 4.73 1.88
CA LEU A 118 2.78 5.36 3.02
C LEU A 118 4.02 4.57 3.45
N VAL A 119 4.10 3.27 3.17
CA VAL A 119 5.20 2.40 3.63
C VAL A 119 6.53 2.81 3.00
N PRO A 120 6.68 2.97 1.66
CA PRO A 120 7.90 3.49 1.06
C PRO A 120 8.31 4.86 1.62
N ARG A 121 7.33 5.74 1.90
CA ARG A 121 7.59 7.06 2.50
C ARG A 121 8.16 6.93 3.92
N ALA A 122 7.58 6.06 4.75
CA ALA A 122 8.06 5.81 6.11
C ALA A 122 9.44 5.15 6.14
N VAL A 123 9.69 4.18 5.26
CA VAL A 123 11.03 3.55 5.10
C VAL A 123 12.04 4.60 4.70
N LEU A 124 11.69 5.48 3.76
CA LEU A 124 12.54 6.58 3.32
C LEU A 124 12.88 7.54 4.46
N LEU A 125 11.90 7.95 5.27
CA LEU A 125 12.10 8.81 6.43
C LEU A 125 12.92 8.17 7.55
N ARG A 126 12.77 6.86 7.75
CA ARG A 126 13.52 6.11 8.77
C ARG A 126 14.95 5.80 8.34
N SER A 127 15.18 5.66 7.03
CA SER A 127 16.51 5.52 6.48
C SER A 127 17.27 6.83 6.70
N GLY A 128 18.27 6.82 7.59
CA GLY A 128 19.05 8.01 7.95
C GLY A 128 19.76 8.70 6.77
N VAL A 129 19.68 8.13 5.57
CA VAL A 129 20.19 8.67 4.31
C VAL A 129 19.61 10.05 3.96
N LEU A 130 18.36 10.36 4.32
CA LEU A 130 17.78 11.70 4.10
C LEU A 130 18.02 12.67 5.26
N LEU A 131 18.16 12.15 6.48
CA LEU A 131 18.27 12.95 7.70
C LEU A 131 19.71 13.42 7.96
N ASN A 132 20.70 12.65 7.51
CA ASN A 132 22.09 12.97 7.75
C ASN A 132 22.55 14.14 6.87
N ALA A 133 22.99 15.23 7.51
CA ALA A 133 23.51 16.42 6.84
C ALA A 133 24.70 16.13 5.91
N SER A 134 25.54 15.13 6.27
CA SER A 134 26.66 14.67 5.46
C SER A 134 26.21 14.12 4.09
N TYR A 135 25.19 13.25 4.09
CA TYR A 135 24.64 12.71 2.86
C TYR A 135 23.96 13.82 2.03
N ARG A 136 23.22 14.74 2.66
CA ARG A 136 22.63 15.91 1.97
C ARG A 136 23.70 16.77 1.28
N SER A 137 24.84 17.01 1.93
CA SER A 137 25.96 17.74 1.36
C SER A 137 26.58 17.02 0.15
N ILE A 138 26.86 15.72 0.27
CA ILE A 138 27.39 14.89 -0.83
C ILE A 138 26.41 14.83 -2.01
N GLY A 139 25.11 14.73 -1.74
CA GLY A 139 24.07 14.75 -2.77
C GLY A 139 23.96 16.09 -3.49
N ALA A 140 24.15 17.21 -2.78
CA ALA A 140 24.19 18.55 -3.37
C ALA A 140 25.43 18.75 -4.26
N LEU A 141 26.59 18.27 -3.81
CA LEU A 141 27.84 18.32 -4.59
C LEU A 141 27.75 17.50 -5.88
N ASN A 142 27.08 16.34 -5.83
CA ASN A 142 26.91 15.47 -6.99
C ASN A 142 25.61 15.74 -7.78
N GLN A 143 24.86 16.80 -7.46
CA GLN A 143 23.56 17.13 -8.07
C GLN A 143 22.56 15.95 -8.09
N VAL A 144 22.68 15.01 -7.15
CA VAL A 144 21.80 13.84 -7.06
C VAL A 144 20.58 14.24 -6.24
N ARG A 145 19.46 14.41 -6.92
CA ARG A 145 18.17 14.61 -6.25
C ARG A 145 17.80 13.34 -5.49
N PHE A 146 17.61 13.46 -4.18
CA PHE A 146 17.14 12.36 -3.34
C PHE A 146 15.73 11.94 -3.76
N ARG A 147 15.66 10.87 -4.56
CA ARG A 147 14.41 10.25 -5.01
C ARG A 147 14.19 8.95 -4.24
N HIS A 148 12.92 8.57 -4.03
CA HIS A 148 12.52 7.29 -3.43
C HIS A 148 13.16 6.08 -4.14
N TRP A 149 13.39 6.19 -5.46
CA TRP A 149 14.05 5.15 -6.26
C TRP A 149 15.50 4.89 -5.84
N PHE A 150 16.24 5.93 -5.46
CA PHE A 150 17.64 5.79 -5.01
C PHE A 150 17.72 4.97 -3.73
N VAL A 151 16.81 5.24 -2.79
CA VAL A 151 16.76 4.52 -1.51
C VAL A 151 16.28 3.09 -1.69
N ALA A 152 15.28 2.86 -2.55
CA ALA A 152 14.88 1.51 -2.92
C ALA A 152 16.07 0.71 -3.49
N LYS A 153 16.85 1.31 -4.41
CA LYS A 153 18.06 0.70 -4.98
C LYS A 153 19.13 0.42 -3.91
N LEU A 154 19.32 1.32 -2.95
CA LEU A 154 20.25 1.12 -1.84
C LEU A 154 19.85 -0.07 -0.95
N TYR A 155 18.56 -0.22 -0.64
CA TYR A 155 18.07 -1.36 0.14
C TYR A 155 18.18 -2.68 -0.61
N MET A 156 17.90 -2.68 -1.92
CA MET A 156 18.08 -3.87 -2.77
C MET A 156 19.56 -4.30 -2.83
N ASN A 157 20.50 -3.36 -2.87
CA ASN A 157 21.92 -3.69 -2.94
C ASN A 157 22.52 -4.13 -1.59
N THR A 158 22.00 -3.64 -0.46
CA THR A 158 22.56 -3.97 0.86
C THR A 158 22.03 -5.29 1.41
N HIS A 159 20.73 -5.57 1.28
CA HIS A 159 20.11 -6.80 1.80
C HIS A 159 19.08 -7.36 0.80
N PRO A 160 19.53 -7.86 -0.38
CA PRO A 160 18.64 -8.27 -1.47
C PRO A 160 17.65 -9.37 -1.03
N GLY A 161 18.14 -10.40 -0.33
CA GLY A 161 17.31 -11.54 0.07
C GLY A 161 16.21 -11.20 1.06
N ARG A 162 16.50 -10.40 2.10
CA ARG A 162 15.50 -10.02 3.12
C ARG A 162 14.41 -9.13 2.54
N LEU A 163 14.79 -8.18 1.67
CA LEU A 163 13.83 -7.30 1.03
C LEU A 163 12.94 -8.07 0.06
N LEU A 164 13.54 -8.91 -0.81
CA LEU A 164 12.78 -9.70 -1.77
C LEU A 164 11.83 -10.67 -1.07
N LEU A 165 12.30 -11.41 -0.07
CA LEU A 165 11.48 -12.36 0.68
C LEU A 165 10.34 -11.67 1.46
N GLY A 166 10.62 -10.52 2.08
CA GLY A 166 9.58 -9.76 2.77
C GLY A 166 8.52 -9.22 1.82
N LEU A 167 8.93 -8.70 0.65
CA LEU A 167 8.01 -8.20 -0.37
C LEU A 167 7.17 -9.32 -0.98
N THR A 168 7.76 -10.46 -1.35
CA THR A 168 7.01 -11.58 -1.94
C THR A 168 5.99 -12.15 -0.97
N LEU A 169 6.37 -12.43 0.28
CA LEU A 169 5.45 -12.94 1.30
C LEU A 169 4.32 -11.94 1.61
N GLY A 170 4.64 -10.64 1.70
CA GLY A 170 3.63 -9.60 1.91
C GLY A 170 2.66 -9.48 0.72
N LEU A 171 3.18 -9.56 -0.50
CA LEU A 171 2.36 -9.56 -1.72
C LEU A 171 1.46 -10.79 -1.80
N TRP A 172 1.97 -11.98 -1.46
CA TRP A 172 1.17 -13.20 -1.44
C TRP A 172 0.02 -13.11 -0.44
N LEU A 173 0.30 -12.64 0.79
CA LEU A 173 -0.72 -12.51 1.81
C LEU A 173 -1.79 -11.46 1.46
N THR A 174 -1.37 -10.31 0.94
CA THR A 174 -2.30 -9.23 0.55
C THR A 174 -3.15 -9.63 -0.65
N THR A 175 -2.57 -10.21 -1.69
CA THR A 175 -3.32 -10.67 -2.88
C THR A 175 -4.22 -11.86 -2.57
N ALA A 176 -3.80 -12.80 -1.72
CA ALA A 176 -4.67 -13.89 -1.26
C ALA A 176 -5.88 -13.37 -0.50
N TRP A 177 -5.67 -12.40 0.40
CA TRP A 177 -6.79 -11.74 1.09
C TRP A 177 -7.74 -11.06 0.10
N VAL A 178 -7.23 -10.25 -0.83
CA VAL A 178 -8.05 -9.57 -1.86
C VAL A 178 -8.85 -10.57 -2.70
N LEU A 179 -8.21 -11.65 -3.14
CA LEU A 179 -8.85 -12.70 -3.91
C LEU A 179 -9.95 -13.40 -3.10
N SER A 180 -9.70 -13.67 -1.81
CA SER A 180 -10.71 -14.28 -0.94
C SER A 180 -11.94 -13.38 -0.77
N VAL A 181 -11.75 -12.05 -0.72
CA VAL A 181 -12.85 -11.08 -0.65
C VAL A 181 -13.62 -11.03 -1.97
N ALA A 182 -12.93 -11.10 -3.11
CA ALA A 182 -13.54 -11.11 -4.44
C ALA A 182 -14.38 -12.38 -4.69
N GLU A 183 -13.86 -13.55 -4.33
CA GLU A 183 -14.53 -14.85 -4.56
C GLU A 183 -15.60 -15.17 -3.51
N ARG A 184 -15.57 -14.56 -2.32
CA ARG A 184 -16.66 -14.67 -1.31
C ARG A 184 -18.02 -14.15 -1.78
N GLN A 185 -18.05 -13.39 -2.87
CA GLN A 185 -19.28 -12.92 -3.51
C GLN A 185 -19.90 -13.99 -4.43
N ALA A 186 -19.18 -15.07 -4.72
CA ALA A 186 -19.70 -16.20 -5.49
C ALA A 186 -20.44 -17.18 -4.56
N VAL A 187 -21.53 -17.77 -5.07
CA VAL A 187 -22.44 -18.66 -4.33
C VAL A 187 -21.78 -19.99 -3.91
N ASN A 188 -20.62 -20.33 -4.51
CA ASN A 188 -19.91 -21.57 -4.23
C ASN A 188 -18.78 -21.35 -3.22
N ALA A 189 -18.68 -22.25 -2.24
CA ALA A 189 -17.81 -22.19 -1.06
C ALA A 189 -16.28 -22.25 -1.32
N THR A 190 -15.81 -21.97 -2.53
CA THR A 190 -14.38 -21.99 -2.93
C THR A 190 -13.63 -20.69 -2.59
N GLY A 191 -14.24 -19.78 -1.81
CA GLY A 191 -13.68 -18.48 -1.43
C GLY A 191 -12.97 -18.45 -0.07
N HIS A 192 -12.58 -19.61 0.48
CA HIS A 192 -11.86 -19.66 1.75
C HIS A 192 -10.40 -19.21 1.58
N LEU A 193 -9.83 -18.65 2.66
CA LEU A 193 -8.46 -18.13 2.65
C LEU A 193 -7.44 -19.24 2.30
N SER A 194 -7.69 -20.49 2.72
CA SER A 194 -6.87 -21.66 2.41
C SER A 194 -6.64 -21.82 0.91
N ASP A 195 -7.70 -21.72 0.13
CA ASP A 195 -7.70 -22.02 -1.31
C ASP A 195 -7.00 -20.89 -2.06
N THR A 196 -7.26 -19.64 -1.65
CA THR A 196 -6.57 -18.47 -2.21
C THR A 196 -5.10 -18.40 -1.83
N LEU A 197 -4.72 -18.85 -0.63
CA LEU A 197 -3.33 -18.87 -0.17
C LEU A 197 -2.52 -19.98 -0.86
N TRP A 198 -3.17 -21.03 -1.35
CA TRP A 198 -2.59 -22.03 -2.25
C TRP A 198 -2.48 -21.51 -3.70
N LEU A 199 -3.56 -20.91 -4.21
CA LEU A 199 -3.65 -20.44 -5.59
C LEU A 199 -2.68 -19.28 -5.91
N ILE A 200 -2.48 -18.34 -4.98
CA ILE A 200 -1.65 -17.16 -5.22
C ILE A 200 -0.16 -17.51 -5.45
N PRO A 201 0.50 -18.32 -4.62
CA PRO A 201 1.87 -18.77 -4.91
C PRO A 201 1.99 -19.56 -6.21
N ILE A 202 1.02 -20.42 -6.54
CA ILE A 202 1.01 -21.21 -7.80
C ILE A 202 0.90 -20.31 -9.02
N THR A 203 0.02 -19.30 -8.97
CA THR A 203 -0.12 -18.30 -10.05
C THR A 203 1.10 -17.38 -10.11
N PHE A 204 1.67 -16.99 -8.97
CA PHE A 204 2.89 -16.21 -8.88
C PHE A 204 4.10 -16.95 -9.48
N LEU A 205 4.22 -18.26 -9.23
CA LEU A 205 5.29 -19.09 -9.79
C LEU A 205 5.00 -19.54 -11.23
N THR A 206 3.87 -19.11 -11.81
CA THR A 206 3.45 -19.49 -13.17
C THR A 206 3.31 -21.01 -13.39
N ILE A 207 3.03 -21.77 -12.33
CA ILE A 207 2.86 -23.24 -12.40
C ILE A 207 1.47 -23.59 -12.95
N GLY A 208 0.42 -23.00 -12.37
CA GLY A 208 -0.96 -23.10 -12.87
C GLY A 208 -1.53 -24.52 -12.97
N TYR A 209 -1.59 -25.28 -11.86
CA TYR A 209 -2.15 -26.64 -11.85
C TYR A 209 -3.61 -26.73 -12.33
N GLY A 210 -4.41 -25.68 -12.09
CA GLY A 210 -5.81 -25.61 -12.52
C GLY A 210 -6.80 -26.36 -11.62
N ASP A 211 -6.39 -26.76 -10.42
CA ASP A 211 -7.20 -27.38 -9.37
C ASP A 211 -8.20 -26.39 -8.73
N VAL A 212 -7.76 -25.14 -8.51
CA VAL A 212 -8.60 -24.03 -8.04
C VAL A 212 -8.49 -22.89 -9.04
N VAL A 213 -9.62 -22.34 -9.48
CA VAL A 213 -9.69 -21.28 -10.50
C VAL A 213 -10.67 -20.19 -10.05
N PRO A 214 -10.35 -18.89 -10.21
CA PRO A 214 -11.27 -17.82 -9.85
C PRO A 214 -12.52 -17.85 -10.74
N GLY A 215 -13.70 -17.90 -10.11
CA GLY A 215 -14.98 -17.89 -10.80
C GLY A 215 -15.44 -16.46 -11.16
N THR A 216 -15.04 -15.46 -10.37
CA THR A 216 -15.50 -14.08 -10.55
C THR A 216 -14.62 -13.29 -11.52
N MET A 217 -15.21 -12.28 -12.18
CA MET A 217 -14.45 -11.36 -13.04
C MET A 217 -13.37 -10.59 -12.24
N TRP A 218 -13.68 -10.22 -10.99
CA TRP A 218 -12.73 -9.55 -10.09
C TRP A 218 -11.57 -10.45 -9.71
N GLY A 219 -11.82 -11.73 -9.39
CA GLY A 219 -10.78 -12.70 -9.09
C GLY A 219 -9.85 -12.95 -10.29
N LYS A 220 -10.40 -13.02 -11.50
CA LYS A 220 -9.60 -13.13 -12.74
C LYS A 220 -8.66 -11.94 -12.95
N ILE A 221 -9.15 -10.71 -12.72
CA ILE A 221 -8.32 -9.50 -12.79
C ILE A 221 -7.18 -9.56 -11.76
N VAL A 222 -7.48 -9.97 -10.53
CA VAL A 222 -6.46 -10.11 -9.47
C VAL A 222 -5.40 -11.14 -9.86
N CYS A 223 -5.78 -12.32 -10.35
CA CYS A 223 -4.83 -13.34 -10.79
C CYS A 223 -3.97 -12.86 -11.98
N LEU A 224 -4.55 -12.12 -12.93
CA LEU A 224 -3.79 -11.52 -14.04
C LEU A 224 -2.75 -10.52 -13.52
N CYS A 225 -3.15 -9.63 -12.62
CA CYS A 225 -2.24 -8.65 -12.00
C CYS A 225 -1.10 -9.36 -11.24
N THR A 226 -1.39 -10.41 -10.47
CA THR A 226 -0.38 -11.19 -9.75
C THR A 226 0.64 -11.81 -10.71
N GLY A 227 0.20 -12.36 -11.84
CA GLY A 227 1.09 -12.90 -12.88
C GLY A 227 1.99 -11.83 -13.53
N VAL A 228 1.45 -10.66 -13.84
CA VAL A 228 2.24 -9.56 -14.46
C VAL A 228 3.27 -9.00 -13.48
N MET A 229 2.93 -8.87 -12.20
CA MET A 229 3.86 -8.40 -11.18
C MET A 229 5.13 -9.25 -11.14
N VAL A 230 5.02 -10.57 -11.33
CA VAL A 230 6.15 -11.51 -11.40
C VAL A 230 7.05 -11.23 -12.59
N SER A 231 6.48 -11.05 -13.78
CA SER A 231 7.26 -10.72 -14.98
C SER A 231 8.07 -9.43 -14.81
N THR A 232 7.56 -8.49 -14.01
CA THR A 232 8.31 -7.26 -13.73
C THR A 232 9.31 -7.36 -12.57
N THR A 233 9.07 -8.23 -11.58
CA THR A 233 9.93 -8.35 -10.38
C THR A 233 10.99 -9.45 -10.46
N LEU A 234 10.72 -10.58 -11.11
CA LEU A 234 11.67 -11.68 -11.27
C LEU A 234 12.44 -11.61 -12.59
N LEU A 235 11.81 -11.13 -13.66
CA LEU A 235 12.40 -11.14 -15.00
C LEU A 235 13.29 -9.93 -15.29
N GLY A 236 13.50 -9.04 -14.31
CA GLY A 236 14.54 -8.01 -14.37
C GLY A 236 14.54 -7.27 -15.70
N THR A 237 13.40 -6.75 -16.15
CA THR A 237 13.41 -5.76 -17.23
C THR A 237 14.02 -4.50 -16.63
N ASP A 238 15.35 -4.47 -16.59
CA ASP A 238 16.16 -3.28 -16.43
C ASP A 238 15.67 -2.25 -17.47
N PRO A 239 15.01 -1.14 -17.08
CA PRO A 239 14.70 -0.08 -18.03
C PRO A 239 15.92 0.83 -18.26
N TYR A 240 17.07 0.54 -17.64
CA TYR A 240 18.26 1.38 -17.70
C TYR A 240 19.52 0.53 -17.81
N PRO A 241 20.46 0.90 -18.69
CA PRO A 241 21.68 0.14 -18.91
C PRO A 241 22.42 -0.04 -17.59
N LYS A 242 23.10 -1.19 -17.44
CA LYS A 242 24.06 -1.48 -16.38
C LYS A 242 24.97 -0.26 -16.15
N LEU A 243 24.59 0.61 -15.22
CA LEU A 243 25.52 1.57 -14.65
C LEU A 243 26.35 0.73 -13.70
N VAL A 244 27.48 0.25 -14.23
CA VAL A 244 28.61 -0.28 -13.46
C VAL A 244 28.93 0.78 -12.42
N ILE A 245 28.34 0.64 -11.23
CA ILE A 245 28.89 1.27 -10.04
C ILE A 245 30.13 0.43 -9.78
N LEU A 246 31.27 0.87 -10.32
CA LEU A 246 32.55 0.42 -9.81
C LEU A 246 32.48 0.64 -8.31
N GLY A 247 32.51 -0.45 -7.54
CA GLY A 247 32.67 -0.35 -6.11
C GLY A 247 33.95 0.45 -5.81
N PRO A 248 34.03 1.13 -4.67
CA PRO A 248 35.23 1.87 -4.27
C PRO A 248 36.51 0.99 -4.26
N GLN A 249 36.35 -0.34 -4.25
CA GLN A 249 37.43 -1.31 -4.36
C GLN A 249 38.03 -1.38 -5.78
N GLU A 250 37.20 -1.40 -6.84
CA GLU A 250 37.71 -1.46 -8.23
C GLU A 250 38.19 -0.10 -8.75
N ALA A 251 37.67 1.01 -8.20
CA ALA A 251 38.19 2.34 -8.48
C ALA A 251 39.61 2.54 -7.91
N MET A 252 39.93 1.88 -6.78
CA MET A 252 41.27 1.93 -6.18
C MET A 252 42.25 1.01 -6.92
N GLU A 253 41.79 -0.12 -7.45
CA GLU A 253 42.59 -1.04 -8.26
C GLU A 253 42.89 -0.46 -9.66
N ALA A 254 41.93 0.24 -10.27
CA ALA A 254 42.15 0.98 -11.52
C ALA A 254 43.08 2.19 -11.36
N ALA A 255 43.04 2.87 -10.20
CA ALA A 255 43.96 3.98 -9.91
C ALA A 255 45.41 3.49 -9.71
N HIS A 256 45.60 2.35 -9.03
CA HIS A 256 46.91 1.73 -8.88
C HIS A 256 47.50 1.25 -10.22
N ALA A 257 46.68 0.67 -11.10
CA ALA A 257 47.12 0.23 -12.42
C ALA A 257 47.56 1.38 -13.37
N LEU A 258 47.03 2.59 -13.17
CA LEU A 258 47.41 3.79 -13.93
C LEU A 258 48.70 4.45 -13.42
N THR A 259 49.09 4.24 -12.15
CA THR A 259 50.38 4.71 -11.61
C THR A 259 51.56 3.80 -11.95
N ASP A 260 51.34 2.53 -12.28
CA ASP A 260 52.41 1.59 -12.68
C ASP A 260 52.73 1.63 -14.18
N SER A 261 52.03 2.47 -14.95
CA SER A 261 52.22 2.64 -16.40
C SER A 261 52.68 4.04 -16.83
N ALA A 262 53.14 4.87 -15.88
CA ALA A 262 53.77 6.17 -16.14
C ALA A 262 55.23 6.20 -15.67
#